data_AF-B1A1F8-F1
#
_entry.id   AF-B1A1F8-F1
#
_cell.length_a   1.000
_cell.length_b   1.000
_cell.length_c   1.000
_cell.angle_alpha   90.00
_cell.angle_beta   90.00
_cell.angle_gamma   90.00
#
_symmetry.space_group_name_H-M   'P 1'
#
loop_
_entity.id
_entity.type
_entity.pdbx_description
1 polymer ?
#
loop_
_entity_poly.entity_id
_entity_poly.type
_entity_poly.pdbx_seq_one_letter_code
_entity_poly.pdbx_strand_id
1 'polypeptide(L)'
;MEKSLLKEGNQLRKILYESSIFYNDQLIKAEEERDKRIYAMKKEFGDDFNLSKAKDLYHNDQLETFVKNKNVLNRTVVDKNRIVQLIDPIYFVKENTSGPLDYRSHLFAPEKKVFGTYIDTFTFNVLMIWLMSLFLYITLYFEWLKKLIDGAEVIFSKLFSKES
;
A
#
# COMPACT_ATOMS: atom_id res chain seq x y z
N MET A 1 35.52 11.68 27.10
CA MET A 1 34.07 11.87 26.88
C MET A 1 33.80 12.77 25.68
N GLU A 2 34.36 13.97 25.60
CA GLU A 2 34.16 14.89 24.46
C GLU A 2 34.72 14.35 23.12
N LYS A 3 35.93 13.77 23.14
CA LYS A 3 36.53 13.15 21.94
C LYS A 3 35.78 11.93 21.42
N SER A 4 35.05 11.20 22.29
CA SER A 4 34.23 10.05 21.86
C SER A 4 32.91 10.51 21.24
N LEU A 5 32.26 11.53 21.82
CA LEU A 5 31.05 12.14 21.25
C LEU A 5 31.30 12.80 19.89
N LEU A 6 32.43 13.47 19.72
CA LEU A 6 32.85 14.03 18.42
C LEU A 6 33.10 12.92 17.38
N LYS A 7 33.66 11.79 17.79
CA LYS A 7 33.88 10.64 16.91
C LYS A 7 32.57 10.01 16.45
N GLU A 8 31.62 9.81 17.37
CA GLU A 8 30.27 9.32 17.07
C GLU A 8 29.50 10.27 16.14
N GLY A 9 29.54 11.58 16.42
CA GLY A 9 28.92 12.60 15.55
C GLY A 9 29.49 12.61 14.14
N ASN A 10 30.82 12.44 13.99
CA ASN A 10 31.46 12.35 12.68
C ASN A 10 31.09 11.06 11.93
N GLN A 11 30.95 9.94 12.63
CA GLN A 11 30.48 8.68 12.04
C GLN A 11 29.04 8.80 11.55
N LEU A 12 28.14 9.41 12.34
CA LEU A 12 26.76 9.66 11.95
C LEU A 12 26.68 10.55 10.70
N ARG A 13 27.44 11.65 10.67
CA ARG A 13 27.50 12.53 9.49
C ARG A 13 27.96 11.79 8.24
N LYS A 14 28.96 10.91 8.36
CA LYS A 14 29.44 10.07 7.26
C LYS A 14 28.34 9.15 6.75
N ILE A 15 27.65 8.43 7.63
CA ILE A 15 26.56 7.52 7.26
C ILE A 15 25.41 8.29 6.58
N LEU A 16 25.02 9.44 7.13
CA LEU A 16 23.97 10.28 6.54
C LEU A 16 24.37 10.78 5.15
N TYR A 17 25.63 11.15 4.96
CA TYR A 17 26.15 11.60 3.67
C TYR A 17 26.17 10.46 2.63
N GLU A 18 26.68 9.28 2.99
CA GLU A 18 26.70 8.10 2.12
C GLU A 18 25.27 7.67 1.74
N SER A 19 24.36 7.67 2.72
CA SER A 19 22.94 7.41 2.51
C SER A 19 22.30 8.42 1.55
N SER A 20 22.59 9.72 1.75
CA SER A 20 22.11 10.77 0.85
C SER A 20 22.58 10.57 -0.59
N ILE A 21 23.83 10.17 -0.80
CA ILE A 21 24.35 9.87 -2.15
C ILE A 21 23.61 8.68 -2.74
N PHE A 22 23.46 7.60 -1.98
CA PHE A 22 22.77 6.39 -2.44
C PHE A 22 21.32 6.68 -2.88
N TYR A 23 20.55 7.39 -2.07
CA TYR A 23 19.16 7.73 -2.42
C TYR A 23 19.08 8.73 -3.59
N ASN A 24 20.05 9.63 -3.73
CA ASN A 24 20.10 10.53 -4.87
C ASN A 24 20.40 9.80 -6.19
N ASP A 25 21.31 8.83 -6.17
CA ASP A 25 21.58 7.95 -7.34
C ASP A 25 20.34 7.13 -7.73
N GLN A 26 19.63 6.57 -6.74
CA GLN A 26 18.37 5.86 -6.97
C GLN A 26 17.30 6.78 -7.58
N LEU A 27 17.22 8.04 -7.13
CA LEU A 27 16.30 9.03 -7.68
C LEU A 27 16.62 9.36 -9.14
N ILE A 28 17.89 9.61 -9.46
CA ILE A 28 18.34 9.88 -10.83
C ILE A 28 17.97 8.72 -11.76
N LYS A 29 18.25 7.48 -11.36
CA LYS A 29 17.87 6.28 -12.14
C LYS A 29 16.37 6.20 -12.39
N ALA A 30 15.55 6.47 -11.37
CA ALA A 30 14.10 6.48 -11.50
C ALA A 30 13.60 7.59 -12.46
N GLU A 31 14.23 8.76 -12.44
CA GLU A 31 13.93 9.85 -13.37
C GLU A 31 14.31 9.50 -14.82
N GLU A 32 15.47 8.87 -15.03
CA GLU A 32 15.87 8.38 -16.34
C GLU A 32 14.90 7.34 -16.89
N GLU A 33 14.45 6.38 -16.08
CA GLU A 33 13.44 5.40 -16.47
C GLU A 33 12.11 6.03 -16.83
N ARG A 34 11.67 7.03 -16.05
CA ARG A 34 10.47 7.82 -16.34
C ARG A 34 10.60 8.51 -17.70
N ASP A 35 11.72 9.19 -17.95
CA ASP A 35 11.93 9.96 -19.17
C ASP A 35 12.03 9.06 -20.40
N LYS A 36 12.65 7.87 -20.26
CA LYS A 36 12.64 6.81 -21.29
C LYS A 36 11.22 6.38 -21.66
N ARG A 37 10.33 6.17 -20.68
CA ARG A 37 8.93 5.82 -20.93
C ARG A 37 8.16 6.95 -21.61
N ILE A 38 8.37 8.20 -21.19
CA ILE A 38 7.75 9.37 -21.82
C ILE A 38 8.20 9.48 -23.28
N TYR A 39 9.49 9.28 -23.54
CA TYR A 39 10.04 9.29 -24.91
C TYR A 39 9.44 8.17 -25.77
N ALA A 40 9.32 6.96 -25.22
CA ALA A 40 8.68 5.84 -25.92
C ALA A 40 7.22 6.13 -26.28
N MET A 41 6.45 6.73 -25.35
CA MET A 41 5.07 7.16 -25.61
C MET A 41 4.99 8.24 -26.70
N LYS A 42 5.86 9.26 -26.65
CA LYS A 42 5.91 10.29 -27.71
C LYS A 42 6.19 9.68 -29.10
N LYS A 43 7.08 8.69 -29.16
CA LYS A 43 7.38 7.98 -30.41
C LYS A 43 6.18 7.18 -30.93
N GLU A 44 5.40 6.58 -30.04
CA GLU A 44 4.25 5.74 -30.38
C GLU A 44 3.00 6.56 -30.78
N PHE A 45 2.71 7.62 -30.03
CA PHE A 45 1.51 8.46 -30.22
C PHE A 45 1.75 9.71 -31.10
N GLY A 46 3.00 9.95 -31.51
CA GLY A 46 3.41 11.09 -32.35
C GLY A 46 3.77 12.34 -31.56
N ASP A 47 4.36 13.33 -32.24
CA ASP A 47 4.83 14.59 -31.65
C ASP A 47 3.71 15.45 -31.03
N ASP A 48 2.45 15.23 -31.43
CA ASP A 48 1.27 15.87 -30.85
C ASP A 48 0.84 15.27 -29.49
N PHE A 49 1.50 14.21 -29.02
CA PHE A 49 1.20 13.60 -27.74
C PHE A 49 1.48 14.57 -26.58
N ASN A 50 0.40 15.10 -26.00
CA ASN A 50 0.45 15.94 -24.83
C ASN A 50 0.20 15.12 -23.56
N LEU A 51 1.28 14.77 -22.87
CA LEU A 51 1.24 14.05 -21.60
C LEU A 51 0.37 14.74 -20.54
N SER A 52 0.35 16.09 -20.52
CA SER A 52 -0.49 16.84 -19.58
C SER A 52 -1.97 16.59 -19.84
N LYS A 53 -2.41 16.68 -21.10
CA LYS A 53 -3.81 16.38 -21.46
C LYS A 53 -4.20 14.94 -21.17
N ALA A 54 -3.31 13.99 -21.44
CA ALA A 54 -3.54 12.59 -21.12
C ALA A 54 -3.69 12.38 -19.61
N LYS A 55 -2.84 13.05 -18.81
CA LYS A 55 -2.95 13.04 -17.36
C LYS A 55 -4.27 13.65 -16.90
N ASP A 56 -4.67 14.80 -17.44
CA ASP A 56 -5.92 15.47 -17.06
C ASP A 56 -7.17 14.60 -17.34
N LEU A 57 -7.14 13.76 -18.38
CA LEU A 57 -8.26 12.88 -18.74
C LEU A 57 -8.33 11.58 -17.93
N TYR A 58 -7.18 11.03 -17.53
CA TYR A 58 -7.09 9.66 -16.98
C TYR A 58 -6.52 9.58 -15.56
N HIS A 59 -6.13 10.71 -14.96
CA HIS A 59 -5.56 10.75 -13.61
C HIS A 59 -6.46 11.52 -12.65
N ASN A 60 -6.68 10.96 -11.45
CA ASN A 60 -7.45 11.62 -10.41
C ASN A 60 -6.50 12.16 -9.34
N ASP A 61 -6.27 13.48 -9.37
CA ASP A 61 -5.38 14.16 -8.42
C ASP A 61 -5.84 14.04 -6.96
N GLN A 62 -7.15 13.95 -6.70
CA GLN A 62 -7.69 13.77 -5.36
C GLN A 62 -7.36 12.37 -4.83
N LEU A 63 -7.55 11.35 -5.67
CA LEU A 63 -7.18 9.97 -5.33
C LEU A 63 -5.67 9.85 -5.12
N GLU A 64 -4.85 10.47 -5.97
CA GLU A 64 -3.41 10.49 -5.80
C GLU A 64 -3.01 11.13 -4.46
N THR A 65 -3.60 12.29 -4.13
CA THR A 65 -3.30 13.01 -2.90
C THR A 65 -3.66 12.19 -1.66
N PHE A 66 -4.80 11.50 -1.69
CA PHE A 66 -5.26 10.62 -0.61
C PHE A 66 -4.31 9.43 -0.42
N VAL A 67 -3.96 8.75 -1.51
CA VAL A 67 -3.17 7.51 -1.48
C VAL A 67 -1.68 7.79 -1.20
N LYS A 68 -1.14 8.92 -1.67
CA LYS A 68 0.23 9.38 -1.36
C LYS A 68 0.32 10.16 -0.05
N ASN A 69 -0.81 10.50 0.56
CA ASN A 69 -0.87 11.26 1.80
C ASN A 69 -0.05 12.58 1.71
N LYS A 70 -0.14 13.32 0.59
CA LYS A 70 0.73 14.49 0.33
C LYS A 70 0.54 15.65 1.31
N ASN A 71 -0.57 15.66 2.05
CA ASN A 71 -0.96 16.73 2.96
C ASN A 71 -0.43 16.55 4.40
N VAL A 72 0.42 15.55 4.69
CA VAL A 72 1.02 15.43 6.02
C VAL A 72 2.00 16.56 6.32
N LEU A 73 1.77 17.25 7.44
CA LEU A 73 2.69 18.24 8.01
C LEU A 73 4.05 17.62 8.33
N ASN A 74 4.03 16.43 8.95
CA ASN A 74 5.23 15.67 9.29
C ASN A 74 5.40 14.51 8.31
N ARG A 75 6.36 14.62 7.40
CA ARG A 75 6.65 13.59 6.39
C ARG A 75 7.32 12.35 6.96
N THR A 76 7.98 12.51 8.11
CA THR A 76 8.75 11.47 8.79
C THR A 76 8.54 11.60 10.29
N VAL A 77 8.37 10.46 10.98
CA VAL A 77 8.23 10.39 12.44
C VAL A 77 9.23 9.39 13.01
N VAL A 78 9.74 9.66 14.21
CA VAL A 78 10.57 8.70 14.95
C VAL A 78 9.68 7.96 15.93
N ASP A 79 9.49 6.66 15.72
CA ASP A 79 8.74 5.77 16.62
C ASP A 79 9.60 4.54 16.96
N LYS A 80 9.67 4.18 18.25
CA LYS A 80 10.39 2.98 18.75
C LYS A 80 11.80 2.83 18.17
N ASN A 81 12.61 3.89 18.25
CA ASN A 81 13.97 3.97 17.71
C ASN A 81 14.09 3.71 16.20
N ARG A 82 13.00 3.90 15.44
CA ARG A 82 12.98 3.78 13.98
C ARG A 82 12.40 5.01 13.34
N ILE A 83 12.96 5.38 12.19
CA ILE A 83 12.47 6.46 11.35
C ILE A 83 11.39 5.85 10.45
N VAL A 84 10.15 6.32 10.59
CA VAL A 84 9.00 5.87 9.79
C VAL A 84 8.59 6.98 8.85
N GLN A 85 8.51 6.68 7.56
CA GLN A 85 8.03 7.61 6.55
C GLN A 85 6.50 7.57 6.47
N LEU A 86 5.87 8.74 6.54
CA LEU A 86 4.42 8.92 6.52
C LEU A 86 3.90 9.42 5.16
N ILE A 87 4.79 9.98 4.34
CA ILE A 87 4.49 10.43 2.97
C ILE A 87 4.71 9.29 1.98
N ASP A 88 3.91 9.27 0.91
CA ASP A 88 3.97 8.31 -0.19
C ASP A 88 3.86 6.84 0.24
N PRO A 89 2.94 6.46 1.15
CA PRO A 89 2.84 5.10 1.65
C PRO A 89 2.67 4.08 0.51
N ILE A 90 2.02 4.46 -0.60
CA ILE A 90 1.85 3.59 -1.77
C ILE A 90 3.14 3.08 -2.40
N TYR A 91 4.28 3.72 -2.18
CA TYR A 91 5.57 3.22 -2.67
C TYR A 91 6.39 2.49 -1.60
N PHE A 92 5.85 2.35 -0.37
CA PHE A 92 6.51 1.63 0.71
C PHE A 92 6.15 0.15 0.72
N VAL A 93 7.16 -0.67 0.42
CA VAL A 93 7.13 -2.12 0.67
C VAL A 93 7.68 -2.35 2.09
N LYS A 94 6.90 -3.03 2.94
CA LYS A 94 7.42 -3.49 4.24
C LYS A 94 8.38 -4.64 4.01
N GLU A 95 9.66 -4.44 4.29
CA GLU A 95 10.68 -5.51 4.24
C GLU A 95 10.55 -6.50 5.42
N ASN A 96 10.04 -6.04 6.56
CA ASN A 96 9.94 -6.86 7.77
C ASN A 96 8.58 -7.58 7.85
N THR A 97 8.49 -8.78 7.25
CA THR A 97 7.40 -9.73 7.48
C THR A 97 7.88 -10.88 8.36
N SER A 98 7.18 -11.14 9.47
CA SER A 98 7.60 -12.12 10.50
C SER A 98 7.10 -13.55 10.22
N GLY A 99 6.78 -13.87 8.96
CA GLY A 99 6.35 -15.22 8.57
C GLY A 99 5.64 -15.28 7.21
N PRO A 100 5.33 -16.50 6.70
CA PRO A 100 4.70 -16.74 5.40
C PRO A 100 3.21 -16.34 5.33
N LEU A 101 2.56 -16.16 6.49
CA LEU A 101 1.16 -15.72 6.62
C LEU A 101 1.04 -14.29 7.14
N ASP A 102 2.14 -13.53 7.20
CA ASP A 102 2.11 -12.15 7.66
C ASP A 102 1.62 -11.22 6.53
N TYR A 103 0.31 -11.16 6.36
CA TYR A 103 -0.37 -10.27 5.41
C TYR A 103 -0.48 -8.82 5.95
N ARG A 104 0.14 -8.49 7.10
CA ARG A 104 0.05 -7.16 7.75
C ARG A 104 0.93 -6.12 7.05
N SER A 105 0.69 -5.92 5.76
CA SER A 105 1.10 -4.72 5.03
C SER A 105 0.22 -3.55 5.47
N HIS A 106 0.70 -2.32 5.26
CA HIS A 106 -0.20 -1.17 5.35
C HIS A 106 -1.26 -1.26 4.22
N LEU A 107 -2.39 -0.56 4.38
CA LEU A 107 -3.53 -0.65 3.47
C LEU A 107 -3.16 -0.27 2.03
N PHE A 108 -2.27 0.71 1.86
CA PHE A 108 -1.87 1.26 0.57
C PHE A 108 -0.64 0.57 -0.03
N ALA A 109 -0.11 -0.52 0.54
CA ALA A 109 1.15 -1.09 0.10
C ALA A 109 1.08 -1.46 -1.39
N PRO A 110 2.11 -1.21 -2.21
CA PRO A 110 2.06 -1.50 -3.64
C PRO A 110 1.98 -3.00 -3.89
N GLU A 111 2.62 -3.78 -3.01
CA GLU A 111 2.66 -5.23 -3.07
C GLU A 111 2.21 -5.82 -1.73
N LYS A 112 1.37 -6.84 -1.80
CA LYS A 112 1.01 -7.66 -0.64
C LYS A 112 1.74 -8.98 -0.76
N LYS A 113 2.51 -9.32 0.28
CA LYS A 113 3.11 -10.64 0.41
C LYS A 113 2.04 -11.61 0.89
N VAL A 114 1.65 -12.55 0.04
CA VAL A 114 0.64 -13.56 0.34
C VAL A 114 1.24 -14.92 -0.03
N PHE A 115 1.35 -15.83 0.94
CA PHE A 115 1.99 -17.15 0.75
C PHE A 115 3.41 -17.12 0.18
N GLY A 116 4.21 -16.12 0.55
CA GLY A 116 5.60 -16.00 0.12
C GLY A 116 5.81 -15.43 -1.29
N THR A 117 4.74 -15.15 -2.03
CA THR A 117 4.81 -14.42 -3.31
C THR A 117 4.37 -12.96 -3.14
N TYR A 118 4.99 -12.07 -3.91
CA TYR A 118 4.58 -10.67 -4.01
C TYR A 118 3.47 -10.58 -5.04
N ILE A 119 2.28 -10.19 -4.61
CA ILE A 119 1.14 -9.95 -5.49
C ILE A 119 0.90 -8.45 -5.54
N ASP A 120 0.81 -7.91 -6.77
CA ASP A 120 0.46 -6.52 -6.99
C ASP A 120 -0.93 -6.21 -6.41
N THR A 121 -1.06 -5.05 -5.77
CA THR A 121 -2.28 -4.65 -5.08
C THR A 121 -3.49 -4.55 -6.02
N PHE A 122 -3.31 -4.23 -7.30
CA PHE A 122 -4.41 -4.23 -8.27
C PHE A 122 -4.95 -5.65 -8.45
N THR A 123 -4.09 -6.62 -8.76
CA THR A 123 -4.49 -8.02 -8.97
C THR A 123 -5.10 -8.61 -7.70
N PHE A 124 -4.52 -8.32 -6.54
CA PHE A 124 -5.06 -8.77 -5.26
C PHE A 124 -6.47 -8.22 -5.02
N ASN A 125 -6.69 -6.91 -5.20
CA ASN A 125 -7.99 -6.29 -4.98
C ASN A 125 -9.07 -6.83 -5.93
N VAL A 126 -8.72 -7.00 -7.21
CA VAL A 126 -9.63 -7.57 -8.22
C VAL A 126 -9.98 -9.01 -7.86
N LEU A 127 -9.00 -9.85 -7.52
CA LEU A 127 -9.24 -11.22 -7.07
C LEU A 127 -10.13 -11.27 -5.82
N MET A 128 -9.94 -10.35 -4.88
CA MET A 128 -10.76 -10.30 -3.67
C MET A 128 -12.21 -9.96 -4.00
N ILE A 129 -12.47 -9.00 -4.89
CA ILE A 129 -13.83 -8.67 -5.34
C ILE A 129 -14.49 -9.91 -5.96
N TRP A 130 -13.79 -10.61 -6.85
CA TRP A 130 -14.29 -11.85 -7.45
C TRP A 130 -14.55 -12.93 -6.40
N LEU A 131 -13.68 -13.08 -5.41
CA LEU A 131 -13.84 -14.03 -4.33
C LEU A 131 -15.04 -13.69 -3.46
N MET A 132 -15.26 -12.42 -3.11
CA MET A 132 -16.45 -11.97 -2.38
C MET A 132 -17.73 -12.23 -3.20
N SER A 133 -17.70 -11.95 -4.51
CA SER A 133 -18.83 -12.21 -5.40
C SER A 133 -19.15 -13.70 -5.51
N LEU A 134 -18.13 -14.55 -5.67
CA LEU A 134 -18.28 -16.00 -5.73
C LEU A 134 -18.78 -16.55 -4.38
N PHE A 135 -18.20 -16.08 -3.27
CA PHE A 135 -18.61 -16.45 -1.93
C PHE A 135 -20.08 -16.10 -1.68
N LEU A 136 -20.52 -14.91 -2.09
CA LEU A 136 -21.91 -14.47 -1.97
C LEU A 136 -22.84 -15.34 -2.84
N TYR A 137 -22.42 -15.66 -4.06
CA TYR A 137 -23.16 -16.56 -4.95
C TYR A 137 -23.36 -17.95 -4.33
N ILE A 138 -22.29 -18.54 -3.77
CA ILE A 138 -22.34 -19.82 -3.06
C ILE A 138 -23.26 -19.74 -1.84
N THR A 139 -23.14 -18.67 -1.05
CA THR A 139 -23.98 -18.42 0.14
C THR A 139 -25.47 -18.36 -0.24
N LEU A 140 -25.80 -17.72 -1.37
CA LEU A 140 -27.16 -17.63 -1.88
C LEU A 140 -27.66 -18.97 -2.41
N TYR A 141 -26.83 -19.69 -3.18
CA TYR A 141 -27.17 -20.99 -3.75
C TYR A 141 -27.53 -22.03 -2.67
N PHE A 142 -26.80 -22.06 -1.56
CA PHE A 142 -27.07 -22.97 -0.44
C PHE A 142 -28.12 -22.45 0.56
N GLU A 143 -28.77 -21.32 0.26
CA GLU A 143 -29.72 -20.63 1.13
C GLU A 143 -29.16 -20.42 2.56
N TRP A 144 -27.85 -20.18 2.71
CA TRP A 144 -27.21 -20.03 4.02
C TRP A 144 -27.79 -18.86 4.81
N LEU A 145 -28.18 -17.78 4.13
CA LEU A 145 -28.84 -16.64 4.75
C LEU A 145 -30.17 -17.04 5.42
N LYS A 146 -30.97 -17.86 4.74
CA LYS A 146 -32.25 -18.35 5.27
C LYS A 146 -32.03 -19.22 6.50
N LYS A 147 -31.06 -20.15 6.45
CA LYS A 147 -30.70 -20.98 7.60
C LYS A 147 -30.22 -20.17 8.80
N LEU A 148 -29.50 -19.07 8.56
CA LEU A 148 -29.09 -18.14 9.63
C LEU A 148 -30.29 -17.42 10.26
N ILE A 149 -31.26 -16.98 9.45
CA ILE A 149 -32.48 -16.34 9.94
C ILE A 149 -33.34 -17.32 10.74
N ASP A 150 -33.61 -18.50 10.20
CA ASP A 150 -34.38 -19.56 10.87
C ASP A 150 -33.70 -19.98 12.18
N GLY A 151 -32.37 -20.12 12.17
CA GLY A 151 -31.58 -20.41 13.37
C GLY A 151 -31.65 -19.30 14.41
N ALA A 152 -31.63 -18.03 13.99
CA ALA A 152 -31.79 -16.89 14.89
C ALA A 152 -33.17 -16.88 15.56
N GLU A 153 -34.24 -17.16 14.81
CA GLU A 153 -35.61 -17.25 15.33
C GLU A 153 -35.77 -18.34 16.41
N VAL A 154 -35.16 -19.51 16.19
CA VAL A 154 -35.15 -20.61 17.19
C VAL A 154 -34.37 -20.22 18.46
N ILE A 155 -33.28 -19.46 18.32
CA ILE A 155 -32.50 -19.00 19.48
C ILE A 155 -33.28 -17.92 20.25
N PHE A 156 -33.86 -16.94 19.55
CA PHE A 156 -34.68 -15.88 20.15
C PHE A 156 -35.89 -16.46 20.89
N SER A 157 -36.65 -17.36 20.25
CA SER A 157 -37.81 -18.01 20.89
C SER A 157 -37.42 -18.81 22.13
N LYS A 158 -36.28 -19.54 22.11
CA LYS A 158 -35.76 -20.23 23.30
C LYS A 158 -35.31 -19.28 24.41
N LEU A 159 -34.79 -18.10 24.08
CA LEU A 159 -34.41 -17.10 25.06
C LEU A 159 -35.63 -16.48 25.73
N PHE A 160 -36.64 -16.06 24.95
CA PHE A 160 -37.86 -15.46 25.46
C PHE A 160 -38.77 -16.46 26.19
N SER A 161 -38.78 -17.74 25.79
CA SER A 161 -39.56 -18.79 26.46
C SER A 161 -38.94 -19.28 27.77
N LYS A 162 -37.69 -18.94 28.07
CA LYS A 162 -37.00 -19.36 29.30
C LYS A 162 -37.20 -18.37 30.46
N GLU A 163 -37.77 -17.20 30.19
CA GLU A 163 -38.06 -16.15 31.19
C GLU A 163 -39.54 -16.06 31.62
N SER A 164 -40.44 -16.92 31.09
CA SER A 164 -41.82 -17.10 31.58
C SER A 164 -42.01 -18.43 32.28
#